data_AF-A0AA94JH30-F1
#
_entry.id   AF-A0AA94JH30-F1
#
_cell.length_a   1.000
_cell.length_b   1.000
_cell.length_c   1.000
_cell.angle_alpha   90.00
_cell.angle_beta   90.00
_cell.angle_gamma   90.00
#
_symmetry.space_group_name_H-M   'P 1'
#
loop_
_entity.id
_entity.type
_entity.pdbx_description
1 polymer ?
#
loop_
_entity_poly.entity_id
_entity_poly.type
_entity_poly.pdbx_seq_one_letter_code
_entity_poly.pdbx_strand_id
1 'polypeptide(L)' 'MSLSQYPLGTIPIDEKLLQLLHAIDSARIAWKTTVNQINAACDDVWLARMWEVEKLEGHYRACQDQLFFYLKQLVHI' A
#
# COMPACT_ATOMS: atom_id res chain seq x y z
N MET A 1 -11.36 29.18 -5.06
CA MET A 1 -11.54 28.18 -6.12
C MET A 1 -12.45 27.09 -5.58
N SER A 2 -13.62 26.89 -6.20
CA SER A 2 -14.66 25.98 -5.71
C SER A 2 -14.35 24.55 -6.16
N LEU A 3 -14.26 23.60 -5.21
CA LEU A 3 -13.99 22.16 -5.45
C LEU A 3 -15.22 21.40 -6.03
N SER A 4 -16.15 22.09 -6.67
CA SER A 4 -17.52 21.59 -6.86
C SER A 4 -17.85 21.02 -8.25
N GLN A 5 -16.87 20.62 -9.07
CA GLN A 5 -17.16 20.20 -10.46
C GLN A 5 -16.32 19.02 -10.99
N TYR A 6 -15.88 18.09 -10.14
CA TYR A 6 -15.47 16.79 -10.65
C TYR A 6 -16.70 15.88 -10.61
N PRO A 7 -17.22 15.38 -11.75
CA PRO A 7 -18.18 14.30 -11.69
C PRO A 7 -17.49 13.18 -10.94
N LEU A 8 -18.01 12.79 -9.78
CA LEU A 8 -17.73 11.49 -9.20
C LEU A 8 -18.32 10.46 -10.16
N GLY A 9 -17.67 10.27 -11.31
CA GLY A 9 -17.79 9.05 -12.07
C GLY A 9 -17.42 7.97 -11.07
N THR A 10 -18.41 7.15 -10.73
CA THR A 10 -18.19 5.95 -9.92
C THR A 10 -16.98 5.26 -10.52
N ILE A 11 -15.86 5.25 -9.78
CA ILE A 11 -14.66 4.54 -10.21
C ILE A 11 -15.13 3.11 -10.47
N PRO A 12 -15.08 2.62 -11.73
CA PRO A 12 -15.54 1.29 -12.03
C PRO A 12 -14.70 0.34 -11.17
N ILE A 13 -15.36 -0.45 -10.33
CA ILE A 13 -14.67 -1.52 -9.59
C ILE A 13 -14.40 -2.60 -10.62
N ASP A 14 -13.30 -2.44 -11.35
CA ASP A 14 -12.79 -3.45 -12.25
C ASP A 14 -11.97 -4.50 -11.48
N GLU A 15 -11.73 -5.64 -12.12
CA GLU A 15 -11.00 -6.76 -11.51
C GLU A 15 -9.59 -6.35 -11.06
N LYS A 16 -8.97 -5.42 -11.78
CA LYS A 16 -7.65 -4.88 -11.45
C LYS A 16 -7.67 -4.06 -10.16
N LEU A 17 -8.69 -3.23 -9.96
CA LEU A 17 -8.86 -2.45 -8.74
C LEU A 17 -9.11 -3.36 -7.53
N LEU A 18 -9.93 -4.40 -7.69
CA LEU A 18 -10.15 -5.42 -6.65
C LEU A 18 -8.86 -6.14 -6.27
N GLN A 19 -8.06 -6.55 -7.26
CA GLN A 19 -6.77 -7.20 -7.02
C GLN A 19 -5.78 -6.26 -6.31
N LEU A 20 -5.73 -4.98 -6.70
CA LEU A 20 -4.88 -3.97 -6.06
C LEU A 20 -5.30 -3.71 -4.60
N LEU A 21 -6.60 -3.58 -4.34
CA LEU A 21 -7.13 -3.40 -2.98
C LEU A 21 -6.80 -4.60 -2.08
N HIS A 22 -6.96 -5.82 -2.61
CA HIS A 22 -6.61 -7.04 -1.89
C HIS A 22 -5.11 -7.16 -1.61
N ALA A 23 -4.27 -6.80 -2.60
CA ALA A 23 -2.82 -6.80 -2.43
C ALA A 23 -2.36 -5.79 -1.37
N ILE A 24 -2.97 -4.60 -1.34
CA ILE A 24 -2.67 -3.56 -0.34
C ILE A 24 -3.05 -4.02 1.06
N ASP A 25 -4.23 -4.62 1.22
CA ASP A 25 -4.66 -5.11 2.54
C ASP A 25 -3.77 -6.24 3.04
N SER A 26 -3.41 -7.17 2.16
CA SER A 26 -2.48 -8.27 2.45
C SER A 26 -1.10 -7.75 2.87
N ALA A 27 -0.56 -6.78 2.12
CA ALA A 27 0.72 -6.15 2.44
C ALA A 27 0.68 -5.40 3.78
N ARG A 28 -0.43 -4.71 4.08
CA ARG A 28 -0.63 -4.01 5.35
C ARG A 28 -0.66 -4.96 6.55
N ILE A 29 -1.37 -6.09 6.43
CA ILE A 29 -1.44 -7.11 7.49
C ILE A 29 -0.07 -7.73 7.72
N ALA A 30 0.65 -8.07 6.65
CA ALA A 30 2.01 -8.61 6.72
C ALA A 30 2.95 -7.62 7.43
N TRP A 31 2.96 -6.35 7.01
CA TRP A 31 3.75 -5.28 7.64
C TRP A 31 3.48 -5.17 9.13
N LYS A 32 2.21 -5.05 9.54
CA LYS A 32 1.83 -4.92 10.94
C LYS A 32 2.28 -6.12 11.77
N THR A 33 2.18 -7.32 11.21
CA THR A 33 2.60 -8.56 11.87
C THR A 33 4.10 -8.60 12.04
N THR A 34 4.85 -8.28 10.99
CA THR A 34 6.32 -8.23 11.01
C THR A 34 6.84 -7.21 12.02
N VAL A 35 6.29 -5.99 12.04
CA VAL A 35 6.64 -4.95 13.03
C VAL A 35 6.41 -5.43 14.46
N ASN A 36 5.29 -6.11 14.73
CA ASN A 36 4.99 -6.63 16.07
C ASN A 36 5.95 -7.75 16.49
N GLN A 37 6.32 -8.65 15.58
CA GLN A 37 7.29 -9.72 15.84
C GLN A 37 8.68 -9.15 16.11
N ILE A 38 9.03 -8.08 15.41
CA ILE A 38 10.29 -7.38 15.52
C ILE A 38 10.38 -6.60 16.84
N ASN A 39 9.31 -5.92 17.25
CA ASN A 39 9.20 -5.32 18.59
C ASN A 39 9.32 -6.33 19.74
N ALA A 40 9.03 -7.62 19.48
CA ALA A 40 9.14 -8.69 20.46
C ALA A 40 10.51 -9.41 20.42
N ALA A 41 11.41 -9.05 19.50
CA ALA A 41 12.70 -9.71 19.30
C ALA A 41 13.86 -8.96 19.99
N CYS A 42 14.87 -9.69 20.47
CA CYS A 42 16.11 -9.14 21.05
C CYS A 42 17.02 -8.52 19.97
N ASP A 43 17.92 -7.61 20.35
CA ASP A 43 18.71 -6.74 19.44
C ASP A 43 19.44 -7.47 18.28
N ASP A 44 19.95 -8.68 18.49
CA ASP A 44 20.62 -9.47 17.44
C ASP A 44 19.65 -10.01 16.38
N VAL A 45 18.43 -10.36 16.78
CA VAL A 45 17.37 -10.80 15.86
C VAL A 45 16.73 -9.59 15.17
N TRP A 46 16.67 -8.44 15.86
CA TRP A 46 16.22 -7.17 15.29
C TRP A 46 17.04 -6.78 14.06
N LEU A 47 18.37 -6.75 14.18
CA LEU A 47 19.29 -6.41 13.08
C LEU A 47 19.11 -7.33 11.86
N ALA A 48 18.94 -8.64 12.09
CA ALA A 48 18.72 -9.60 11.01
C ALA A 48 17.37 -9.41 10.29
N ARG A 49 16.35 -8.90 10.99
CA ARG A 49 15.00 -8.69 10.44
C ARG A 49 14.79 -7.32 9.81
N MET A 50 15.68 -6.36 10.04
CA MET A 50 15.60 -5.02 9.44
C MET A 50 15.58 -5.05 7.92
N TRP A 51 16.35 -5.94 7.28
CA TRP A 51 16.35 -6.04 5.82
C TRP A 51 15.01 -6.54 5.25
N GLU A 52 14.32 -7.42 5.97
CA GLU A 52 12.98 -7.88 5.60
C GLU A 52 11.94 -6.76 5.71
N VAL A 53 12.07 -5.92 6.75
CA VAL A 53 11.24 -4.71 6.95
C VAL A 53 11.43 -3.71 5.82
N GLU A 54 12.68 -3.36 5.48
CA GLU A 54 12.97 -2.44 4.39
C GLU A 54 12.39 -2.96 3.05
N LYS A 55 12.49 -4.27 2.80
CA LYS A 55 11.93 -4.88 1.59
C LYS A 55 10.40 -4.85 1.55
N LEU A 56 9.75 -5.05 2.70
CA LEU A 56 8.30 -4.96 2.87
C LEU A 56 7.82 -3.52 2.70
N GLU A 57 8.52 -2.55 3.28
CA GLU A 57 8.23 -1.12 3.10
C GLU A 57 8.34 -0.72 1.63
N GLY A 58 9.41 -1.14 0.96
CA GLY A 58 9.61 -0.89 -0.47
C GLY A 58 8.46 -1.44 -1.33
N HIS A 59 8.01 -2.67 -1.04
CA HIS A 59 6.83 -3.24 -1.73
C HIS A 59 5.55 -2.44 -1.46
N TYR A 60 5.32 -2.07 -0.20
CA TYR A 60 4.14 -1.28 0.17
C TYR A 60 4.10 0.06 -0.59
N ARG A 61 5.23 0.79 -0.62
CA ARG A 61 5.35 2.07 -1.35
C ARG A 61 5.15 1.89 -2.85
N ALA A 62 5.75 0.85 -3.44
CA ALA A 62 5.56 0.56 -4.87
C ALA A 62 4.09 0.27 -5.23
N CYS A 63 3.37 -0.49 -4.40
CA CYS A 63 1.94 -0.71 -4.58
C CYS A 63 1.12 0.57 -4.42
N GLN A 64 1.49 1.42 -3.46
CA GLN A 64 0.84 2.71 -3.23
C GLN A 64 1.03 3.65 -4.44
N ASP A 65 2.24 3.72 -5.00
CA ASP A 65 2.55 4.53 -6.18
C ASP A 65 1.78 4.06 -7.41
N GLN A 66 1.66 2.75 -7.61
CA GLN A 66 0.86 2.18 -8.69
C GLN A 66 -0.62 2.51 -8.57
N LEU A 67 -1.18 2.45 -7.35
CA LEU A 67 -2.56 2.86 -7.09
C LEU A 67 -2.76 4.35 -7.39
N PHE A 68 -1.83 5.19 -6.92
CA PHE A 68 -1.92 6.63 -7.14
C PHE A 68 -1.83 7.00 -8.63
N PHE A 69 -0.94 6.34 -9.37
CA PHE A 69 -0.84 6.50 -10.81
C PHE A 69 -2.14 6.10 -11.54
N TYR A 70 -2.72 4.97 -11.17
CA TYR A 70 -4.00 4.51 -11.73
C TYR A 70 -5.14 5.50 -11.44
N LEU A 71 -5.23 6.01 -10.20
CA LEU A 71 -6.22 7.03 -9.82
C LEU A 71 -6.05 8.33 -10.61
N LYS A 72 -4.80 8.80 -10.82
CA LYS A 72 -4.54 9.97 -11.68
C LYS A 72 -5.03 9.79 -13.11
N GLN A 73 -4.76 8.61 -13.69
CA GLN A 73 -5.22 8.29 -15.04
C GLN A 73 -6.75 8.29 -15.16
N LEU A 74 -7.45 7.74 -14.16
CA LEU A 74 -8.91 7.68 -14.13
C LEU A 74 -9.59 9.03 -13.93
N VAL A 75 -9.02 9.90 -13.09
CA VAL A 75 -9.64 11.18 -12.72
C VAL A 75 -9.17 12.34 -13.64
N HIS A 76 -8.28 12.07 -14.60
CA HIS A 76 -7.67 13.08 -15.48
C HIS A 76 -7.07 14.28 -14.69
N ILE A 77 -6.38 14.00 -13.57
CA ILE A 77 -5.65 14.99 -12.77
C ILE A 77 -4.15 14.82 -12.95
#